data_AF-A0A1F7LVQ8-F1
#
_entry.id   AF-A0A1F7LVQ8-F1
#
_cell.length_a   1.000
_cell.length_b   1.000
_cell.length_c   1.000
_cell.angle_alpha   90.00
_cell.angle_beta   90.00
_cell.angle_gamma   90.00
#
_symmetry.space_group_name_H-M   'P 1'
#
loop_
_entity.id
_entity.type
_entity.pdbx_description
1 polymer ?
#
loop_
_entity_poly.entity_id
_entity_poly.type
_entity_poly.pdbx_seq_one_letter_code
_entity_poly.pdbx_strand_id
1 'polypeptide(L)'
;MSAFDRAPFIVIWETTRACALACVHCRAAAIPHRDPGELTTAEAQALIDRIAAFGPRPPLLVFTGGDPLRRPDIVPLVAHARARGLAPSLTPSGTAAVTAERLRALRDAGLARLAVSLDGATAESHDAFRRVRGSHRHTLRILASARALGLPLQVNTTVCTQTVADLPALARQVEAFGVTLWALFFLIPIGRARADQALSAADIERVLEWAADLAARAPYGVKTTEAPQYHRVLAERGRAPDAVGRAGRAVTDGNGFVFIDHVGNICPSGFLPEVAGNVRRDDLVSVYREHPLFTALRDPARLGGRCGRCEYAARCGGSRARAFAATGDPLGEDPGCAYEPRAAGAHAIAGGSDAPPPVTLEQVTQGLGTVLDPELGLSVVDLGLVYGVRIAGDAVAVTMTLTAPGCPVHDLMPEWVRSAVLRVPGVEHVDVALTFDPPWTPDRILPGRGSN
;
A
#
# COMPACT_ATOMS: atom_id res chain seq x y z
N MET A 1 15.77 9.43 10.42
CA MET A 1 14.43 8.85 10.66
C MET A 1 13.69 8.76 9.35
N SER A 2 13.22 7.57 9.00
CA SER A 2 12.45 7.34 7.79
C SER A 2 11.04 7.94 7.88
N ALA A 3 10.37 8.14 6.73
CA ALA A 3 8.99 8.65 6.71
C ALA A 3 8.03 7.80 7.57
N PHE A 4 8.22 6.48 7.60
CA PHE A 4 7.37 5.59 8.41
C PHE A 4 7.67 5.64 9.90
N ASP A 5 8.81 6.18 10.34
CA ASP A 5 9.11 6.35 11.76
C ASP A 5 8.18 7.42 12.35
N ARG A 6 7.76 8.40 11.52
CA ARG A 6 6.92 9.52 11.94
C ARG A 6 5.43 9.25 11.81
N ALA A 7 5.02 8.61 10.72
CA ALA A 7 3.62 8.32 10.45
C ALA A 7 3.47 7.00 9.67
N PRO A 8 2.46 6.18 9.96
CA PRO A 8 2.14 5.05 9.10
C PRO A 8 1.72 5.55 7.71
N PHE A 9 1.92 4.72 6.69
CA PHE A 9 1.31 4.93 5.38
C PHE A 9 -0.19 4.63 5.43
N ILE A 10 -0.56 3.61 6.21
CA ILE A 10 -1.92 3.10 6.29
C ILE A 10 -2.28 2.72 7.73
N VAL A 11 -3.48 3.10 8.13
CA VAL A 11 -4.15 2.67 9.35
C VAL A 11 -5.34 1.81 8.96
N ILE A 12 -5.39 0.58 9.47
CA ILE A 12 -6.55 -0.30 9.28
C ILE A 12 -7.29 -0.41 10.61
N TRP A 13 -8.58 -0.09 10.60
CA TRP A 13 -9.43 -0.22 11.78
C TRP A 13 -10.52 -1.28 11.53
N GLU A 14 -10.45 -2.39 12.27
CA GLU A 14 -11.54 -3.34 12.40
C GLU A 14 -12.64 -2.70 13.25
N THR A 15 -13.68 -2.21 12.61
CA THR A 15 -14.72 -1.40 13.27
C THR A 15 -15.70 -2.21 14.12
N THR A 16 -15.81 -3.50 13.81
CA THR A 16 -16.75 -4.46 14.41
C THR A 16 -16.30 -5.88 14.12
N ARG A 17 -16.70 -6.84 14.97
CA ARG A 17 -16.62 -8.28 14.66
C ARG A 17 -17.88 -8.86 14.04
N ALA A 18 -18.95 -8.08 13.91
CA ALA A 18 -20.19 -8.53 13.31
C ALA A 18 -20.01 -8.80 11.81
N CYS A 19 -20.44 -9.95 11.30
CA CYS A 19 -20.47 -10.30 9.88
C CYS A 19 -21.58 -11.31 9.59
N ALA A 20 -22.16 -11.25 8.39
CA ALA A 20 -23.12 -12.27 7.93
C ALA A 20 -22.44 -13.46 7.20
N LEU A 21 -21.12 -13.43 7.03
CA LEU A 21 -20.35 -14.47 6.36
C LEU A 21 -19.61 -15.37 7.37
N ALA A 22 -19.35 -16.61 6.95
CA ALA A 22 -18.62 -17.61 7.73
C ALA A 22 -17.30 -18.03 7.05
N CYS A 23 -16.61 -17.08 6.41
CA CYS A 23 -15.46 -17.36 5.54
C CYS A 23 -14.41 -18.27 6.19
N VAL A 24 -13.85 -19.18 5.39
CA VAL A 24 -12.86 -20.16 5.83
C VAL A 24 -11.58 -19.49 6.37
N HIS A 25 -11.09 -18.43 5.72
CA HIS A 25 -9.84 -17.76 6.07
C HIS A 25 -10.00 -16.59 7.07
N CYS A 26 -11.17 -16.43 7.69
CA CYS A 26 -11.51 -15.20 8.40
C CYS A 26 -10.58 -14.94 9.61
N ARG A 27 -9.65 -14.00 9.44
CA ARG A 27 -8.76 -13.49 10.50
C ARG A 27 -9.53 -13.02 11.71
N ALA A 28 -10.60 -12.24 11.50
CA ALA A 28 -11.41 -11.66 12.57
C ALA A 28 -12.22 -12.71 13.35
N ALA A 29 -12.30 -13.96 12.86
CA ALA A 29 -13.22 -14.98 13.35
C ALA A 29 -14.66 -14.43 13.55
N ALA A 30 -15.11 -13.62 12.58
CA ALA A 30 -16.25 -12.71 12.72
C ALA A 30 -17.55 -13.43 13.15
N ILE A 31 -18.27 -12.84 14.09
CA ILE A 31 -19.49 -13.39 14.68
C ILE A 31 -20.75 -12.70 14.12
N PRO A 32 -21.97 -13.23 14.31
CA PRO A 32 -23.18 -12.64 13.70
C PRO A 32 -23.60 -11.27 14.27
N HIS A 33 -23.21 -11.00 15.52
CA HIS A 33 -23.64 -9.83 16.30
C HIS A 33 -22.47 -8.91 16.63
N ARG A 34 -22.78 -7.65 16.92
CA ARG A 34 -21.78 -6.67 17.36
C ARG A 34 -21.28 -7.05 18.74
N ASP A 35 -19.98 -6.89 18.96
CA ASP A 35 -19.39 -7.05 20.27
C ASP A 35 -19.76 -5.81 21.13
N PRO A 36 -20.30 -5.99 22.35
CA PRO A 36 -20.66 -4.86 23.22
C PRO A 36 -19.46 -4.01 23.64
N GLY A 37 -18.23 -4.52 23.55
CA GLY A 37 -16.99 -3.80 23.83
C GLY A 37 -16.49 -2.93 22.67
N GLU A 38 -17.16 -2.96 21.51
CA GLU A 38 -16.82 -2.13 20.35
C GLU A 38 -16.76 -0.64 20.70
N LEU A 39 -15.91 0.11 20.00
CA LEU A 39 -15.85 1.57 20.18
C LEU A 39 -17.22 2.20 19.88
N THR A 40 -17.70 3.04 20.80
CA THR A 40 -18.89 3.88 20.61
C THR A 40 -18.66 4.88 19.48
N THR A 41 -19.71 5.54 19.00
CA THR A 41 -19.59 6.56 17.94
C THR A 41 -18.67 7.72 18.35
N ALA A 42 -18.75 8.17 19.60
CA ALA A 42 -17.88 9.23 20.11
C ALA A 42 -16.41 8.78 20.18
N GLU A 43 -16.14 7.57 20.70
CA GLU A 43 -14.79 7.00 20.72
C GLU A 43 -14.22 6.79 19.32
N ALA A 44 -15.06 6.36 18.37
CA ALA A 44 -14.70 6.20 16.98
C ALA A 44 -14.30 7.52 16.31
N GLN A 45 -15.05 8.60 16.55
CA GLN A 45 -14.70 9.93 16.06
C GLN A 45 -13.38 10.42 16.68
N ALA A 46 -13.19 10.22 17.99
CA ALA A 46 -11.94 10.56 18.66
C ALA A 46 -10.74 9.73 18.17
N LEU A 47 -10.95 8.46 17.78
CA LEU A 47 -9.92 7.66 17.12
C LEU A 47 -9.54 8.25 15.77
N ILE A 48 -10.51 8.60 14.92
CA ILE A 48 -10.27 9.23 13.61
C ILE A 48 -9.47 10.54 13.77
N ASP A 49 -9.80 11.34 14.79
CA ASP A 49 -9.09 12.59 15.09
C ASP A 49 -7.62 12.34 15.42
N ARG A 50 -7.33 11.31 16.21
CA ARG A 50 -5.96 10.90 16.54
C ARG A 50 -5.21 10.34 15.35
N ILE A 51 -5.90 9.62 14.46
CA ILE A 51 -5.30 9.14 13.20
C ILE A 51 -4.89 10.33 12.32
N ALA A 52 -5.71 11.38 12.25
CA ALA A 52 -5.35 12.59 11.53
C ALA A 52 -4.15 13.34 12.17
N ALA A 53 -3.94 13.17 13.48
CA ALA A 53 -2.85 13.80 14.22
C ALA A 53 -1.45 13.19 13.97
N PHE A 54 -1.32 12.13 13.14
CA PHE A 54 -0.01 11.58 12.78
C PHE A 54 0.90 12.56 12.04
N GLY A 55 0.34 13.55 11.34
CA GLY A 55 1.11 14.61 10.71
C GLY A 55 0.41 15.29 9.55
N PRO A 56 1.09 16.24 8.86
CA PRO A 56 0.50 17.06 7.80
C PRO A 56 0.09 16.27 6.56
N ARG A 57 0.66 15.07 6.36
CA ARG A 57 0.20 14.09 5.36
C ARG A 57 -0.39 12.91 6.14
N PRO A 58 -1.70 12.93 6.44
CA PRO A 58 -2.30 11.91 7.29
C PRO A 58 -2.40 10.57 6.53
N PRO A 59 -2.40 9.43 7.24
CA PRO A 59 -2.39 8.11 6.63
C PRO A 59 -3.68 7.81 5.86
N LEU A 60 -3.61 6.79 4.99
CA LEU A 60 -4.83 6.16 4.48
C LEU A 60 -5.57 5.48 5.62
N LEU A 61 -6.87 5.72 5.76
CA LEU A 61 -7.71 5.05 6.76
C LEU A 61 -8.56 3.98 6.08
N VAL A 62 -8.41 2.72 6.46
CA VAL A 62 -9.26 1.63 5.99
C VAL A 62 -10.20 1.18 7.09
N PHE A 63 -11.50 1.41 6.88
CA PHE A 63 -12.56 0.79 7.67
C PHE A 63 -12.78 -0.64 7.18
N THR A 64 -12.58 -1.58 8.09
CA THR A 64 -12.80 -3.02 7.87
C THR A 64 -13.61 -3.60 9.04
N GLY A 65 -13.61 -4.92 9.16
CA GLY A 65 -14.04 -5.66 10.34
C GLY A 65 -14.46 -7.07 9.97
N GLY A 66 -15.43 -7.61 10.69
CA GLY A 66 -16.28 -8.64 10.12
C GLY A 66 -16.96 -8.09 8.86
N ASP A 67 -17.86 -7.13 9.05
CA ASP A 67 -18.41 -6.29 7.98
C ASP A 67 -18.69 -4.89 8.54
N PRO A 68 -17.96 -3.85 8.10
CA PRO A 68 -18.14 -2.48 8.62
C PRO A 68 -19.57 -1.95 8.42
N LEU A 69 -20.34 -2.48 7.46
CA LEU A 69 -21.75 -2.08 7.28
C LEU A 69 -22.71 -2.60 8.35
N ARG A 70 -22.21 -3.38 9.31
CA ARG A 70 -22.94 -3.78 10.52
C ARG A 70 -22.95 -2.66 11.56
N ARG A 71 -22.12 -1.64 11.40
CA ARG A 71 -22.20 -0.42 12.18
C ARG A 71 -23.24 0.54 11.59
N PRO A 72 -24.22 1.02 12.40
CA PRO A 72 -25.21 1.98 11.92
C PRO A 72 -24.60 3.36 11.63
N ASP A 73 -23.48 3.70 12.28
CA ASP A 73 -22.79 4.98 12.20
C ASP A 73 -21.67 5.02 11.15
N ILE A 74 -21.52 3.98 10.31
CA ILE A 74 -20.38 3.89 9.38
C ILE A 74 -20.32 5.04 8.35
N VAL A 75 -21.45 5.49 7.83
CA VAL A 75 -21.50 6.61 6.87
C VAL A 75 -21.08 7.93 7.54
N PRO A 76 -21.64 8.31 8.71
CA PRO A 76 -21.13 9.43 9.50
C PRO A 76 -19.62 9.36 9.81
N LEU A 77 -19.09 8.17 10.11
CA LEU A 77 -17.66 7.99 10.40
C LEU A 77 -16.79 8.22 9.15
N VAL A 78 -17.24 7.79 7.96
CA VAL A 78 -16.56 8.10 6.69
C VAL A 78 -16.55 9.61 6.44
N ALA A 79 -17.69 10.29 6.64
CA ALA A 79 -17.77 11.75 6.49
C ALA A 79 -16.84 12.47 7.46
N HIS A 80 -16.80 12.03 8.72
CA HIS A 80 -15.92 12.58 9.75
C HIS A 80 -14.45 12.41 9.38
N ALA A 81 -14.05 11.22 8.92
CA ALA A 81 -12.68 10.98 8.44
C ALA A 81 -12.31 11.90 7.27
N ARG A 82 -13.19 12.05 6.30
CA ARG A 82 -12.97 12.95 5.16
C ARG A 82 -12.80 14.40 5.61
N ALA A 83 -13.62 14.87 6.55
CA ALA A 83 -13.54 16.22 7.11
C ALA A 83 -12.21 16.49 7.84
N ARG A 84 -11.55 15.44 8.36
CA ARG A 84 -10.21 15.53 8.98
C ARG A 84 -9.05 15.36 7.98
N GLY A 85 -9.33 15.41 6.68
CA GLY A 85 -8.31 15.33 5.63
C GLY A 85 -7.79 13.92 5.35
N LEU A 86 -8.42 12.88 5.92
CA LEU A 86 -8.07 11.49 5.63
C LEU A 86 -8.66 11.05 4.28
N ALA A 87 -8.08 10.00 3.70
CA ALA A 87 -8.63 9.31 2.54
C ALA A 87 -9.29 7.98 2.98
N PRO A 88 -10.57 8.00 3.40
CA PRO A 88 -11.23 6.82 3.94
C PRO A 88 -11.50 5.79 2.84
N SER A 89 -11.14 4.53 3.11
CA SER A 89 -11.49 3.37 2.29
C SER A 89 -12.33 2.39 3.11
N LEU A 90 -13.19 1.63 2.47
CA LEU A 90 -14.12 0.71 3.14
C LEU A 90 -14.05 -0.68 2.48
N THR A 91 -14.00 -1.73 3.31
CA THR A 91 -14.02 -3.13 2.85
C THR A 91 -15.26 -3.86 3.38
N PRO A 92 -16.42 -3.76 2.72
CA PRO A 92 -17.62 -4.46 3.15
C PRO A 92 -17.60 -5.95 2.75
N SER A 93 -18.43 -6.74 3.42
CA SER A 93 -18.65 -8.13 3.01
C SER A 93 -19.58 -8.24 1.79
N GLY A 94 -19.37 -9.26 0.96
CA GLY A 94 -20.18 -9.56 -0.22
C GLY A 94 -21.58 -10.06 0.12
N THR A 95 -22.44 -9.16 0.62
CA THR A 95 -23.78 -9.50 1.13
C THR A 95 -24.87 -8.60 0.53
N ALA A 96 -26.13 -8.93 0.80
CA ALA A 96 -27.27 -8.08 0.44
C ALA A 96 -27.27 -6.72 1.17
N ALA A 97 -26.54 -6.59 2.29
CA ALA A 97 -26.49 -5.36 3.09
C ALA A 97 -25.83 -4.19 2.35
N VAL A 98 -25.08 -4.45 1.29
CA VAL A 98 -24.47 -3.42 0.44
C VAL A 98 -25.47 -3.02 -0.65
N THR A 99 -26.32 -2.03 -0.40
CA THR A 99 -27.29 -1.54 -1.38
C THR A 99 -26.70 -0.41 -2.23
N ALA A 100 -27.27 -0.15 -3.41
CA ALA A 100 -26.87 0.99 -4.24
C ALA A 100 -27.05 2.33 -3.50
N GLU A 101 -28.08 2.44 -2.66
CA GLU A 101 -28.32 3.58 -1.79
C GLU A 101 -27.22 3.75 -0.76
N ARG A 102 -26.81 2.68 -0.07
CA ARG A 102 -25.69 2.73 0.88
C ARG A 102 -24.37 3.08 0.20
N LEU A 103 -24.12 2.56 -1.00
CA LEU A 103 -22.93 2.93 -1.79
C LEU A 103 -22.96 4.41 -2.19
N ARG A 104 -24.13 4.96 -2.58
CA ARG A 104 -24.30 6.40 -2.81
C ARG A 104 -24.02 7.21 -1.55
N ALA A 105 -24.59 6.83 -0.42
CA ALA A 105 -24.36 7.52 0.86
C ALA A 105 -22.87 7.52 1.25
N LEU A 106 -22.15 6.41 1.05
CA LEU A 106 -20.71 6.34 1.29
C LEU A 106 -19.90 7.23 0.34
N ARG A 107 -20.23 7.23 -0.96
CA ARG A 107 -19.61 8.12 -1.95
C ARG A 107 -19.80 9.58 -1.56
N ASP A 108 -21.04 9.96 -1.24
CA ASP A 108 -21.41 11.33 -0.91
C ASP A 108 -20.77 11.77 0.43
N ALA A 109 -20.52 10.83 1.35
CA ALA A 109 -19.70 11.04 2.55
C ALA A 109 -18.19 11.18 2.27
N GLY A 110 -17.75 11.02 1.02
CA GLY A 110 -16.35 11.19 0.63
C GLY A 110 -15.49 9.93 0.73
N LEU A 111 -16.09 8.74 0.56
CA LEU A 111 -15.34 7.49 0.46
C LEU A 111 -14.35 7.54 -0.72
N ALA A 112 -13.07 7.37 -0.44
CA ALA A 112 -12.00 7.44 -1.43
C ALA A 112 -11.84 6.14 -2.23
N ARG A 113 -12.14 4.99 -1.64
CA ARG A 113 -12.04 3.68 -2.30
C ARG A 113 -12.93 2.62 -1.67
N LEU A 114 -13.53 1.79 -2.51
CA LEU A 114 -14.27 0.60 -2.08
C LEU A 114 -13.46 -0.65 -2.41
N ALA A 115 -13.12 -1.45 -1.41
CA ALA A 115 -12.45 -2.74 -1.60
C ALA A 115 -13.44 -3.89 -1.41
N VAL A 116 -13.59 -4.77 -2.40
CA VAL A 116 -14.50 -5.92 -2.31
C VAL A 116 -13.70 -7.21 -2.44
N SER A 117 -14.12 -8.21 -1.69
CA SER A 117 -13.48 -9.52 -1.69
C SER A 117 -14.01 -10.42 -2.82
N LEU A 118 -13.12 -10.94 -3.67
CA LEU A 118 -13.42 -11.93 -4.70
C LEU A 118 -12.35 -13.02 -4.71
N ASP A 119 -12.63 -14.18 -4.09
CA ASP A 119 -11.65 -15.27 -3.94
C ASP A 119 -11.83 -16.46 -4.88
N GLY A 120 -12.88 -16.46 -5.69
CA GLY A 120 -13.18 -17.57 -6.58
C GLY A 120 -13.71 -17.04 -7.90
N ALA A 121 -13.27 -17.64 -9.01
CA ALA A 121 -13.65 -17.23 -10.35
C ALA A 121 -15.09 -17.62 -10.70
N THR A 122 -15.69 -18.54 -9.93
CA THR A 122 -17.07 -18.99 -10.11
C THR A 122 -17.89 -18.81 -8.84
N ALA A 123 -19.21 -18.87 -8.96
CA ALA A 123 -20.09 -18.85 -7.80
C ALA A 123 -19.82 -20.03 -6.85
N GLU A 124 -19.51 -21.21 -7.39
CA GLU A 124 -19.21 -22.39 -6.61
C GLU A 124 -17.93 -22.21 -5.78
N SER A 125 -16.81 -21.85 -6.43
CA SER A 125 -15.52 -21.71 -5.72
C SER A 125 -15.57 -20.58 -4.70
N HIS A 126 -16.17 -19.44 -5.06
CA HIS A 126 -16.27 -18.29 -4.17
C HIS A 126 -17.22 -18.53 -2.99
N ASP A 127 -18.44 -19.05 -3.23
CA ASP A 127 -19.40 -19.30 -2.16
C ASP A 127 -18.93 -20.41 -1.22
N ALA A 128 -18.23 -21.43 -1.73
CA ALA A 128 -17.62 -22.48 -0.90
C ALA A 128 -16.56 -21.89 0.05
N PHE A 129 -15.71 -20.98 -0.45
CA PHE A 129 -14.67 -20.34 0.35
C PHE A 129 -15.23 -19.32 1.36
N ARG A 130 -16.28 -18.58 0.98
CA ARG A 130 -16.98 -17.61 1.83
C ARG A 130 -18.05 -18.22 2.73
N ARG A 131 -18.38 -19.52 2.53
CA ARG A 131 -19.35 -20.33 3.27
C ARG A 131 -20.77 -19.80 3.26
N VAL A 132 -21.13 -18.96 2.28
CA VAL A 132 -22.48 -18.40 2.14
C VAL A 132 -22.89 -18.40 0.68
N ARG A 133 -23.97 -19.12 0.38
CA ARG A 133 -24.54 -19.17 -0.97
C ARG A 133 -25.01 -17.78 -1.41
N GLY A 134 -24.67 -17.41 -2.64
CA GLY A 134 -25.00 -16.12 -3.23
C GLY A 134 -23.99 -15.01 -2.93
N SER A 135 -22.96 -15.25 -2.12
CA SER A 135 -21.93 -14.26 -1.80
C SER A 135 -21.23 -13.74 -3.06
N HIS A 136 -20.94 -14.64 -4.03
CA HIS A 136 -20.36 -14.29 -5.32
C HIS A 136 -21.27 -13.33 -6.10
N ARG A 137 -22.55 -13.68 -6.22
CA ARG A 137 -23.55 -12.83 -6.90
C ARG A 137 -23.64 -11.45 -6.24
N HIS A 138 -23.62 -11.39 -4.92
CA HIS A 138 -23.63 -10.12 -4.19
C HIS A 138 -22.37 -9.31 -4.46
N THR A 139 -21.18 -9.93 -4.43
CA THR A 139 -19.90 -9.30 -4.78
C THR A 139 -19.93 -8.70 -6.18
N LEU A 140 -20.36 -9.45 -7.20
CA LEU A 140 -20.44 -8.95 -8.58
C LEU A 140 -21.40 -7.76 -8.72
N ARG A 141 -22.57 -7.83 -8.06
CA ARG A 141 -23.53 -6.71 -8.02
C ARG A 141 -22.93 -5.47 -7.37
N ILE A 142 -22.14 -5.62 -6.31
CA ILE A 142 -21.48 -4.52 -5.61
C ILE A 142 -20.47 -3.86 -6.55
N LEU A 143 -19.62 -4.65 -7.22
CA LEU A 143 -18.64 -4.14 -8.19
C LEU A 143 -19.33 -3.34 -9.31
N ALA A 144 -20.39 -3.90 -9.91
CA ALA A 144 -21.16 -3.21 -10.94
C ALA A 144 -21.79 -1.90 -10.44
N SER A 145 -22.39 -1.92 -9.25
CA SER A 145 -23.04 -0.74 -8.66
C SER A 145 -22.04 0.36 -8.32
N ALA A 146 -20.91 -0.01 -7.72
CA ALA A 146 -19.86 0.95 -7.38
C ALA A 146 -19.19 1.55 -8.63
N ARG A 147 -18.98 0.75 -9.68
CA ARG A 147 -18.52 1.25 -10.99
C ARG A 147 -19.49 2.27 -11.59
N ALA A 148 -20.78 1.97 -11.58
CA ALA A 148 -21.81 2.91 -12.07
C ALA A 148 -21.86 4.22 -11.28
N LEU A 149 -21.37 4.22 -10.03
CA LEU A 149 -21.27 5.41 -9.18
C LEU A 149 -19.93 6.15 -9.32
N GLY A 150 -19.00 5.65 -10.15
CA GLY A 150 -17.66 6.22 -10.31
C GLY A 150 -16.75 6.05 -9.09
N LEU A 151 -17.06 5.11 -8.18
CA LEU A 151 -16.22 4.84 -7.02
C LEU A 151 -14.95 4.09 -7.43
N PRO A 152 -13.74 4.52 -7.03
CA PRO A 152 -12.53 3.75 -7.23
C PRO A 152 -12.64 2.37 -6.57
N LEU A 153 -12.48 1.33 -7.39
CA LEU A 153 -12.63 -0.06 -6.98
C LEU A 153 -11.29 -0.72 -6.69
N GLN A 154 -11.27 -1.52 -5.63
CA GLN A 154 -10.21 -2.47 -5.35
C GLN A 154 -10.83 -3.87 -5.18
N VAL A 155 -10.15 -4.88 -5.70
CA VAL A 155 -10.47 -6.28 -5.40
C VAL A 155 -9.43 -6.83 -4.43
N ASN A 156 -9.89 -7.61 -3.45
CA ASN A 156 -9.05 -8.37 -2.54
C ASN A 156 -9.28 -9.87 -2.79
N THR A 157 -8.20 -10.62 -2.94
CA THR A 157 -8.25 -12.09 -3.12
C THR A 157 -7.29 -12.72 -2.12
N THR A 158 -7.78 -13.64 -1.30
CA THR A 158 -6.93 -14.48 -0.46
C THR A 158 -6.20 -15.49 -1.34
N VAL A 159 -4.88 -15.59 -1.18
CA VAL A 159 -4.00 -16.55 -1.85
C VAL A 159 -3.69 -17.67 -0.87
N CYS A 160 -4.25 -18.84 -1.16
CA CYS A 160 -4.09 -20.07 -0.39
C CYS A 160 -4.23 -21.29 -1.30
N THR A 161 -4.04 -22.50 -0.76
CA THR A 161 -4.14 -23.75 -1.54
C THR A 161 -5.47 -23.90 -2.28
N GLN A 162 -6.56 -23.35 -1.73
CA GLN A 162 -7.91 -23.46 -2.30
C GLN A 162 -8.19 -22.45 -3.43
N THR A 163 -7.49 -21.33 -3.47
CA THR A 163 -7.81 -20.19 -4.35
C THR A 163 -6.72 -19.89 -5.38
N VAL A 164 -5.51 -20.41 -5.19
CA VAL A 164 -4.35 -20.10 -6.05
C VAL A 164 -4.59 -20.48 -7.52
N ALA A 165 -5.33 -21.56 -7.78
CA ALA A 165 -5.66 -22.01 -9.14
C ALA A 165 -6.62 -21.04 -9.87
N ASP A 166 -7.43 -20.28 -9.12
CA ASP A 166 -8.41 -19.35 -9.70
C ASP A 166 -7.76 -18.01 -10.10
N LEU A 167 -6.53 -17.70 -9.64
CA LEU A 167 -5.88 -16.41 -9.87
C LEU A 167 -5.80 -16.01 -11.36
N PRO A 168 -5.41 -16.86 -12.32
CA PRO A 168 -5.39 -16.47 -13.73
C PRO A 168 -6.78 -16.11 -14.29
N ALA A 169 -7.84 -16.78 -13.83
CA ALA A 169 -9.21 -16.48 -14.23
C ALA A 169 -9.73 -15.20 -13.57
N LEU A 170 -9.42 -15.01 -12.29
CA LEU A 170 -9.72 -13.78 -11.55
C LEU A 170 -9.03 -12.56 -12.18
N ALA A 171 -7.79 -12.69 -12.65
CA ALA A 171 -7.07 -11.60 -13.32
C ALA A 171 -7.87 -11.02 -14.49
N ARG A 172 -8.41 -11.90 -15.35
CA ARG A 172 -9.25 -11.50 -16.49
C ARG A 172 -10.56 -10.84 -16.06
N GLN A 173 -11.19 -11.35 -14.99
CA GLN A 173 -12.42 -10.77 -14.46
C GLN A 173 -12.18 -9.39 -13.84
N VAL A 174 -11.11 -9.25 -13.06
CA VAL A 174 -10.68 -8.01 -12.42
C VAL A 174 -10.41 -6.92 -13.46
N GLU A 175 -9.76 -7.27 -14.57
CA GLU A 175 -9.57 -6.39 -15.72
C GLU A 175 -10.91 -5.90 -16.29
N ALA A 176 -11.85 -6.82 -16.55
CA ALA A 176 -13.18 -6.49 -17.09
C ALA A 176 -14.03 -5.60 -16.15
N PHE A 177 -13.78 -5.65 -14.84
CA PHE A 177 -14.45 -4.77 -13.87
C PHE A 177 -13.88 -3.34 -13.87
N GLY A 178 -12.70 -3.10 -14.45
CA GLY A 178 -12.07 -1.78 -14.45
C GLY A 178 -11.65 -1.33 -13.05
N VAL A 179 -11.07 -2.25 -12.26
CA VAL A 179 -10.58 -1.89 -10.93
C VAL A 179 -9.34 -1.00 -11.03
N THR A 180 -9.08 -0.23 -9.97
CA THR A 180 -7.84 0.54 -9.86
C THR A 180 -6.69 -0.28 -9.26
N LEU A 181 -7.02 -1.27 -8.42
CA LEU A 181 -6.05 -2.06 -7.67
C LEU A 181 -6.58 -3.47 -7.40
N TRP A 182 -5.73 -4.47 -7.60
CA TRP A 182 -5.95 -5.83 -7.13
C TRP A 182 -4.94 -6.18 -6.03
N ALA A 183 -5.44 -6.57 -4.87
CA ALA A 183 -4.65 -6.93 -3.72
C ALA A 183 -4.71 -8.44 -3.44
N LEU A 184 -3.55 -9.09 -3.51
CA LEU A 184 -3.35 -10.50 -3.22
C LEU A 184 -2.95 -10.67 -1.76
N PHE A 185 -3.84 -11.23 -0.94
CA PHE A 185 -3.64 -11.45 0.50
C PHE A 185 -3.14 -12.87 0.74
N PHE A 186 -1.86 -13.04 1.03
CA PHE A 186 -1.31 -14.36 1.32
C PHE A 186 -1.77 -14.82 2.70
N LEU A 187 -2.27 -16.07 2.77
CA LEU A 187 -2.87 -16.59 3.99
C LEU A 187 -1.86 -16.66 5.14
N ILE A 188 -2.28 -16.15 6.30
CA ILE A 188 -1.65 -16.34 7.61
C ILE A 188 -2.61 -17.20 8.45
N PRO A 189 -2.13 -18.26 9.11
CA PRO A 189 -3.00 -19.20 9.84
C PRO A 189 -3.44 -18.61 11.19
N ILE A 190 -4.38 -17.67 11.14
CA ILE A 190 -4.98 -17.01 12.30
C ILE A 190 -6.50 -16.92 12.16
N GLY A 191 -7.20 -16.85 13.29
CA GLY A 191 -8.66 -16.82 13.33
C GLY A 191 -9.21 -18.17 12.90
N ARG A 192 -9.96 -18.21 11.78
CA ARG A 192 -10.47 -19.46 11.22
C ARG A 192 -9.51 -20.17 10.26
N ALA A 193 -8.48 -19.46 9.78
CA ALA A 193 -7.53 -20.01 8.83
C ALA A 193 -6.66 -21.07 9.50
N ARG A 194 -6.44 -22.18 8.80
CA ARG A 194 -5.60 -23.30 9.25
C ARG A 194 -4.27 -23.31 8.49
N ALA A 195 -3.24 -23.87 9.12
CA ALA A 195 -1.88 -23.93 8.57
C ALA A 195 -1.79 -24.74 7.26
N ASP A 196 -2.58 -25.81 7.12
CA ASP A 196 -2.63 -26.66 5.91
C ASP A 196 -3.22 -25.96 4.68
N GLN A 197 -3.76 -24.75 4.86
CA GLN A 197 -4.27 -23.93 3.76
C GLN A 197 -3.22 -22.97 3.22
N ALA A 198 -2.12 -22.74 3.95
CA ALA A 198 -1.05 -21.88 3.50
C ALA A 198 -0.28 -22.51 2.33
N LEU A 199 0.20 -21.67 1.42
CA LEU A 199 1.06 -22.11 0.33
C LEU A 199 2.48 -22.42 0.86
N SER A 200 3.17 -23.34 0.18
CA SER A 200 4.60 -23.56 0.44
C SER A 200 5.43 -22.33 0.02
N ALA A 201 6.65 -22.19 0.54
CA ALA A 201 7.54 -21.10 0.15
C ALA A 201 7.78 -21.05 -1.38
N ALA A 202 7.94 -22.21 -2.01
CA ALA A 202 8.11 -22.31 -3.47
C ALA A 202 6.86 -21.87 -4.23
N ASP A 203 5.66 -22.22 -3.74
CA ASP A 203 4.40 -21.79 -4.35
C ASP A 203 4.17 -20.29 -4.20
N ILE A 204 4.53 -19.73 -3.03
CA ILE A 204 4.51 -18.29 -2.80
C ILE A 204 5.40 -17.60 -3.82
N GLU A 205 6.65 -18.06 -4.00
CA GLU A 205 7.58 -17.50 -4.99
C GLU A 205 6.98 -17.49 -6.39
N ARG A 206 6.42 -18.62 -6.85
CA ARG A 206 5.77 -18.73 -8.17
C ARG A 206 4.62 -17.72 -8.34
N VAL A 207 3.80 -17.51 -7.31
CA VAL A 207 2.72 -16.51 -7.36
C VAL A 207 3.27 -15.09 -7.40
N LEU A 208 4.36 -14.80 -6.66
CA LEU A 208 4.98 -13.47 -6.65
C LEU A 208 5.60 -13.12 -8.00
N GLU A 209 6.28 -14.07 -8.62
CA GLU A 209 6.82 -13.95 -9.98
C GLU A 209 5.70 -13.69 -11.00
N TRP A 210 4.64 -14.51 -10.96
CA TRP A 210 3.46 -14.32 -11.81
C TRP A 210 2.80 -12.95 -11.59
N ALA A 211 2.67 -12.52 -10.33
CA ALA A 211 2.10 -11.21 -10.00
C ALA A 211 2.98 -10.06 -10.50
N ALA A 212 4.30 -10.22 -10.51
CA ALA A 212 5.21 -9.23 -11.08
C ALA A 212 5.03 -9.12 -12.60
N ASP A 213 4.87 -10.25 -13.30
CA ASP A 213 4.57 -10.25 -14.73
C ASP A 213 3.20 -9.68 -15.06
N LEU A 214 2.19 -9.96 -14.23
CA LEU A 214 0.86 -9.38 -14.38
C LEU A 214 0.91 -7.86 -14.22
N ALA A 215 1.60 -7.37 -13.17
CA ALA A 215 1.70 -5.94 -12.89
C ALA A 215 2.31 -5.12 -14.04
N ALA A 216 3.17 -5.71 -14.88
CA ALA A 216 3.78 -5.03 -16.01
C ALA A 216 2.84 -4.82 -17.22
N ARG A 217 1.73 -5.57 -17.29
CA ARG A 217 0.81 -5.54 -18.43
C ARG A 217 -0.62 -5.18 -18.07
N ALA A 218 -1.01 -5.36 -16.81
CA ALA A 218 -2.37 -5.11 -16.36
C ALA A 218 -2.66 -3.60 -16.36
N PRO A 219 -3.89 -3.19 -16.70
CA PRO A 219 -4.31 -1.78 -16.64
C PRO A 219 -4.62 -1.30 -15.20
N TYR A 220 -4.23 -2.08 -14.18
CA TYR A 220 -4.51 -1.83 -12.77
C TYR A 220 -3.30 -2.19 -11.91
N GLY A 221 -3.21 -1.60 -10.71
CA GLY A 221 -2.13 -1.93 -9.77
C GLY A 221 -2.27 -3.35 -9.21
N VAL A 222 -1.16 -4.03 -8.93
CA VAL A 222 -1.15 -5.38 -8.33
C VAL A 222 -0.33 -5.37 -7.06
N LYS A 223 -0.97 -5.47 -5.89
CA LYS A 223 -0.27 -5.48 -4.60
C LYS A 223 -0.34 -6.81 -3.89
N THR A 224 0.59 -7.02 -2.97
CA THR A 224 0.57 -8.13 -2.03
C THR A 224 0.34 -7.63 -0.60
N THR A 225 -0.33 -8.44 0.20
CA THR A 225 -0.44 -8.30 1.66
C THR A 225 0.08 -9.59 2.26
N GLU A 226 0.87 -9.51 3.33
CA GLU A 226 1.54 -10.68 3.95
C GLU A 226 2.50 -11.44 3.01
N ALA A 227 2.99 -10.77 1.97
CA ALA A 227 4.07 -11.27 1.13
C ALA A 227 4.97 -10.12 0.65
N PRO A 228 5.71 -9.46 1.57
CA PRO A 228 6.61 -8.36 1.22
C PRO A 228 7.80 -8.80 0.35
N GLN A 229 8.05 -10.10 0.21
CA GLN A 229 8.96 -10.70 -0.77
C GLN A 229 8.67 -10.21 -2.20
N TYR A 230 7.43 -9.81 -2.49
CA TYR A 230 7.08 -9.16 -3.75
C TYR A 230 8.00 -7.98 -4.08
N HIS A 231 8.39 -7.17 -3.09
CA HIS A 231 9.29 -6.04 -3.31
C HIS A 231 10.72 -6.47 -3.63
N ARG A 232 11.18 -7.65 -3.17
CA ARG A 232 12.42 -8.28 -3.62
C ARG A 232 12.28 -8.71 -5.07
N VAL A 233 11.25 -9.48 -5.41
CA VAL A 233 11.02 -9.97 -6.78
C VAL A 233 10.97 -8.82 -7.79
N LEU A 234 10.33 -7.70 -7.44
CA LEU A 234 10.35 -6.50 -8.27
C LEU A 234 11.76 -5.91 -8.42
N ALA A 235 12.54 -5.84 -7.33
CA ALA A 235 13.92 -5.33 -7.35
C ALA A 235 14.84 -6.18 -8.23
N GLU A 236 14.77 -7.51 -8.10
CA GLU A 236 15.53 -8.46 -8.92
C GLU A 236 15.23 -8.32 -10.42
N ARG A 237 14.01 -7.88 -10.76
CA ARG A 237 13.57 -7.60 -12.12
C ARG A 237 13.84 -6.17 -12.59
N GLY A 238 14.54 -5.35 -11.79
CA GLY A 238 14.80 -3.94 -12.09
C GLY A 238 13.53 -3.08 -12.14
N ARG A 239 12.44 -3.52 -11.50
CA ARG A 239 11.14 -2.83 -11.52
C ARG A 239 10.97 -1.98 -10.26
N ALA A 240 10.53 -0.74 -10.46
CA ALA A 240 10.05 0.09 -9.36
C ALA A 240 8.76 -0.51 -8.76
N PRO A 241 8.49 -0.31 -7.46
CA PRO A 241 7.15 -0.49 -6.91
C PRO A 241 6.18 0.34 -7.76
N ASP A 242 5.05 -0.25 -8.16
CA ASP A 242 4.16 0.22 -9.23
C ASP A 242 3.70 1.70 -9.21
N ALA A 243 3.12 2.12 -10.34
CA ALA A 243 2.66 3.47 -10.66
C ALA A 243 1.48 4.02 -9.82
N VAL A 244 0.97 3.27 -8.83
CA VAL A 244 -0.19 3.68 -7.99
C VAL A 244 0.26 4.47 -6.75
N GLY A 245 1.47 5.04 -6.76
CA GLY A 245 1.98 5.87 -5.67
C GLY A 245 2.22 5.09 -4.38
N ARG A 246 2.81 3.88 -4.49
CA ARG A 246 3.25 3.14 -3.31
C ARG A 246 4.40 3.83 -2.61
N ALA A 247 4.53 3.55 -1.32
CA ALA A 247 5.76 3.82 -0.60
C ALA A 247 6.95 3.16 -1.31
N GLY A 248 8.11 3.83 -1.33
CA GLY A 248 9.34 3.35 -1.98
C GLY A 248 9.92 2.05 -1.41
N ARG A 249 9.29 1.46 -0.39
CA ARG A 249 9.62 0.16 0.24
C ARG A 249 8.35 -0.58 0.66
N ALA A 250 8.46 -1.85 1.04
CA ALA A 250 7.31 -2.61 1.54
C ALA A 250 6.70 -1.95 2.78
N VAL A 251 5.36 -1.90 2.80
CA VAL A 251 4.59 -1.66 4.02
C VAL A 251 4.41 -3.02 4.71
N THR A 252 4.95 -3.18 5.91
CA THR A 252 4.90 -4.44 6.68
C THR A 252 4.35 -4.19 8.08
N ASP A 253 4.14 -5.27 8.85
CA ASP A 253 3.61 -5.20 10.20
C ASP A 253 4.44 -4.23 11.06
N GLY A 254 3.82 -3.15 11.55
CA GLY A 254 4.48 -2.11 12.33
C GLY A 254 5.38 -1.13 11.56
N ASN A 255 5.69 -1.39 10.30
CA ASN A 255 6.53 -0.54 9.45
C ASN A 255 5.71 0.10 8.32
N GLY A 256 5.20 1.31 8.57
CA GLY A 256 4.25 1.98 7.68
C GLY A 256 2.82 1.49 7.84
N PHE A 257 2.55 0.60 8.80
CA PHE A 257 1.26 -0.01 9.05
C PHE A 257 0.94 0.01 10.54
N VAL A 258 -0.32 0.30 10.88
CA VAL A 258 -0.87 0.05 12.22
C VAL A 258 -2.30 -0.45 12.10
N PHE A 259 -2.66 -1.39 12.96
CA PHE A 259 -3.99 -1.96 13.07
C PHE A 259 -4.64 -1.57 14.39
N ILE A 260 -5.93 -1.24 14.34
CA ILE A 260 -6.76 -1.08 15.52
C ILE A 260 -7.87 -2.13 15.45
N ASP A 261 -8.02 -2.95 16.49
CA ASP A 261 -9.09 -3.94 16.56
C ASP A 261 -10.45 -3.33 16.95
N HIS A 262 -11.51 -4.16 16.96
CA HIS A 262 -12.87 -3.74 17.28
C HIS A 262 -13.04 -3.13 18.68
N VAL A 263 -12.21 -3.50 19.66
CA VAL A 263 -12.27 -2.97 21.05
C VAL A 263 -11.21 -1.88 21.30
N GLY A 264 -10.45 -1.50 20.28
CA GLY A 264 -9.50 -0.40 20.32
C GLY A 264 -8.06 -0.79 20.63
N ASN A 265 -7.70 -2.08 20.64
CA ASN A 265 -6.30 -2.48 20.82
C ASN A 265 -5.46 -2.05 19.61
N ILE A 266 -4.25 -1.56 19.89
CA ILE A 266 -3.28 -1.09 18.90
C ILE A 266 -2.32 -2.24 18.64
N CYS A 267 -2.29 -2.73 17.41
CA CYS A 267 -1.43 -3.84 16.99
C CYS A 267 -0.58 -3.43 15.76
N PRO A 268 0.60 -4.03 15.55
CA PRO A 268 1.41 -3.77 14.35
C PRO A 268 0.70 -4.19 13.05
N SER A 269 -0.21 -5.15 13.12
CA SER A 269 -1.00 -5.64 12.00
C SER A 269 -2.24 -6.38 12.50
N GLY A 270 -3.24 -6.58 11.63
CA GLY A 270 -4.36 -7.44 11.97
C GLY A 270 -3.96 -8.91 12.05
N PHE A 271 -2.92 -9.32 11.32
CA PHE A 271 -2.44 -10.69 11.27
C PHE A 271 -1.34 -10.98 12.31
N LEU A 272 -0.82 -9.95 12.97
CA LEU A 272 0.11 -10.05 14.09
C LEU A 272 -0.60 -9.60 15.38
N PRO A 273 -1.19 -10.53 16.15
CA PRO A 273 -2.07 -10.22 17.29
C PRO A 273 -1.30 -9.81 18.56
N GLU A 274 -0.20 -9.08 18.40
CA GLU A 274 0.58 -8.51 19.49
C GLU A 274 0.03 -7.14 19.87
N VAL A 275 -0.46 -7.00 21.10
CA VAL A 275 -1.10 -5.77 21.59
C VAL A 275 -0.05 -4.85 22.20
N ALA A 276 0.12 -3.67 21.59
CA ALA A 276 1.06 -2.64 22.04
C ALA A 276 0.39 -1.53 22.88
N GLY A 277 -0.95 -1.52 22.95
CA GLY A 277 -1.71 -0.49 23.65
C GLY A 277 -3.20 -0.57 23.34
N ASN A 278 -3.98 0.37 23.87
CA ASN A 278 -5.40 0.51 23.55
C ASN A 278 -5.78 1.99 23.44
N VAL A 279 -6.49 2.36 22.38
CA VAL A 279 -6.86 3.75 22.08
C VAL A 279 -7.82 4.36 23.11
N ARG A 280 -8.35 3.62 24.09
CA ARG A 280 -9.11 4.23 25.20
C ARG A 280 -8.21 4.83 26.27
N ARG A 281 -6.97 4.36 26.38
CA ARG A 281 -6.05 4.72 27.47
C ARG A 281 -4.71 5.28 26.98
N ASP A 282 -4.28 4.86 25.79
CA ASP A 282 -2.98 5.16 25.22
C ASP A 282 -3.11 6.12 24.03
N ASP A 283 -2.09 6.97 23.82
CA ASP A 283 -1.99 7.81 22.63
C ASP A 283 -1.48 7.00 21.43
N LEU A 284 -2.27 6.97 20.35
CA LEU A 284 -1.97 6.18 19.16
C LEU A 284 -0.67 6.61 18.49
N VAL A 285 -0.37 7.92 18.49
CA VAL A 285 0.80 8.47 17.81
C VAL A 285 2.07 8.08 18.57
N SER A 286 2.09 8.26 19.89
CA SER A 286 3.19 7.84 20.76
C SER A 286 3.40 6.33 20.70
N VAL A 287 2.35 5.52 20.82
CA VAL A 287 2.48 4.04 20.73
C VAL A 287 3.12 3.64 19.41
N TYR A 288 2.66 4.18 18.28
CA TYR A 288 3.25 3.85 17.00
C TYR A 288 4.72 4.28 16.90
N ARG A 289 5.08 5.47 17.37
CA ARG A 289 6.44 6.03 17.21
C ARG A 289 7.47 5.39 18.14
N GLU A 290 7.06 5.09 19.38
CA GLU A 290 7.99 4.87 20.48
C GLU A 290 7.90 3.46 21.07
N HIS A 291 6.77 2.76 20.91
CA HIS A 291 6.60 1.46 21.57
C HIS A 291 7.66 0.45 21.09
N PRO A 292 8.33 -0.30 22.00
CA PRO A 292 9.45 -1.19 21.66
C PRO A 292 9.14 -2.21 20.56
N LEU A 293 7.91 -2.71 20.49
CA LEU A 293 7.46 -3.61 19.42
C LEU A 293 7.50 -2.94 18.04
N PHE A 294 6.96 -1.73 17.91
CA PHE A 294 6.92 -1.03 16.62
C PHE A 294 8.32 -0.61 16.17
N THR A 295 9.15 -0.12 17.09
CA THR A 295 10.54 0.25 16.78
C THR A 295 11.38 -0.97 16.42
N ALA A 296 11.15 -2.12 17.07
CA ALA A 296 11.78 -3.39 16.69
C ALA A 296 11.44 -3.85 15.27
N LEU A 297 10.14 -3.84 14.92
CA LEU A 297 9.67 -4.31 13.62
C LEU A 297 10.11 -3.43 12.44
N ARG A 298 10.48 -2.17 12.72
CA ARG A 298 11.02 -1.24 11.71
C ARG A 298 12.51 -1.38 11.47
N ASP A 299 13.24 -2.02 12.40
CA ASP A 299 14.68 -2.13 12.35
C ASP A 299 15.10 -3.45 11.69
N PRO A 300 15.61 -3.43 10.45
CA PRO A 300 16.03 -4.64 9.76
C PRO A 300 17.17 -5.38 10.48
N ALA A 301 18.01 -4.66 11.25
CA ALA A 301 19.13 -5.25 11.98
C ALA A 301 18.68 -6.11 13.17
N ARG A 302 17.42 -5.96 13.61
CA ARG A 302 16.84 -6.75 14.70
C ARG A 302 16.13 -8.01 14.23
N LEU A 303 16.05 -8.23 12.91
CA LEU A 303 15.44 -9.44 12.36
C LEU A 303 16.37 -10.64 12.53
N GLY A 304 15.80 -11.81 12.82
CA GLY A 304 16.51 -13.08 12.93
C GLY A 304 16.54 -13.89 11.64
N GLY A 305 17.25 -15.03 11.68
CA GLY A 305 17.30 -16.03 10.61
C GLY A 305 17.77 -15.47 9.27
N ARG A 306 17.15 -15.92 8.16
CA ARG A 306 17.43 -15.42 6.81
C ARG A 306 17.16 -13.93 6.66
N CYS A 307 16.08 -13.44 7.26
CA CYS A 307 15.67 -12.04 7.15
C CYS A 307 16.76 -11.09 7.70
N GLY A 308 17.41 -11.42 8.81
CA GLY A 308 18.45 -10.60 9.44
C GLY A 308 19.75 -10.44 8.66
N ARG A 309 20.07 -11.40 7.78
CA ARG A 309 21.29 -11.39 6.96
C ARG A 309 21.05 -11.11 5.47
N CYS A 310 19.80 -10.79 5.11
CA CYS A 310 19.37 -10.62 3.72
C CYS A 310 19.70 -9.23 3.19
N GLU A 311 20.25 -9.16 1.98
CA GLU A 311 20.52 -7.91 1.27
C GLU A 311 19.24 -7.09 0.98
N TYR A 312 18.07 -7.73 1.03
CA TYR A 312 16.76 -7.09 0.85
C TYR A 312 16.05 -6.75 2.15
N ALA A 313 16.68 -6.90 3.32
CA ALA A 313 16.02 -6.73 4.62
C ALA A 313 15.31 -5.37 4.78
N ALA A 314 15.94 -4.27 4.34
CA ALA A 314 15.35 -2.93 4.42
C ALA A 314 14.16 -2.70 3.47
N ARG A 315 14.07 -3.47 2.38
CA ARG A 315 13.03 -3.32 1.35
C ARG A 315 11.87 -4.30 1.52
N CYS A 316 12.17 -5.52 1.98
CA CYS A 316 11.24 -6.63 2.14
C CYS A 316 10.96 -6.90 3.62
N GLY A 317 11.99 -7.20 4.40
CA GLY A 317 11.87 -7.60 5.81
C GLY A 317 11.22 -8.97 6.05
N GLY A 318 10.38 -9.48 5.14
CA GLY A 318 9.56 -10.69 5.33
C GLY A 318 8.25 -10.39 6.06
N SER A 319 7.24 -11.27 5.96
CA SER A 319 6.01 -11.15 6.76
C SER A 319 6.35 -11.43 8.23
N ARG A 320 6.05 -10.47 9.12
CA ARG A 320 6.30 -10.63 10.56
C ARG A 320 5.16 -11.43 11.19
N ALA A 321 3.94 -11.25 10.69
CA ALA A 321 2.80 -12.09 11.03
C ALA A 321 3.04 -13.58 10.70
N ARG A 322 3.64 -13.92 9.55
CA ARG A 322 3.97 -15.32 9.23
C ARG A 322 5.07 -15.89 10.12
N ALA A 323 6.11 -15.10 10.40
CA ALA A 323 7.16 -15.49 11.35
C ALA A 323 6.53 -15.81 12.72
N PHE A 324 5.74 -14.89 13.25
CA PHE A 324 5.04 -15.07 14.53
C PHE A 324 4.11 -16.28 14.54
N ALA A 325 3.29 -16.46 13.50
CA ALA A 325 2.37 -17.59 13.43
C ALA A 325 3.09 -18.95 13.40
N ALA A 326 4.33 -19.00 12.92
CA ALA A 326 5.13 -20.22 12.85
C ALA A 326 5.98 -20.47 14.10
N THR A 327 6.53 -19.43 14.73
CA THR A 327 7.55 -19.56 15.79
C THR A 327 7.17 -18.91 17.12
N GLY A 328 6.15 -18.05 17.14
CA GLY A 328 5.84 -17.17 18.27
C GLY A 328 6.76 -15.93 18.37
N ASP A 329 7.70 -15.74 17.44
CA ASP A 329 8.61 -14.60 17.41
C ASP A 329 8.37 -13.74 16.16
N PRO A 330 7.88 -12.48 16.29
CA PRO A 330 7.63 -11.63 15.13
C PRO A 330 8.91 -11.08 14.50
N LEU A 331 10.05 -11.19 15.18
CA LEU A 331 11.36 -10.80 14.64
C LEU A 331 12.06 -11.95 13.91
N GLY A 332 11.50 -13.16 13.95
CA GLY A 332 12.03 -14.31 13.24
C GLY A 332 12.07 -14.16 11.73
N GLU A 333 12.62 -15.19 11.07
CA GLU A 333 12.56 -15.27 9.61
C GLU A 333 11.15 -15.61 9.11
N ASP A 334 10.81 -15.17 7.90
CA ASP A 334 9.57 -15.57 7.25
C ASP A 334 9.73 -16.98 6.63
N PRO A 335 9.05 -18.01 7.14
CA PRO A 335 9.18 -19.38 6.62
C PRO A 335 8.58 -19.54 5.23
N GLY A 336 7.75 -18.60 4.78
CA GLY A 336 7.19 -18.58 3.42
C GLY A 336 8.13 -17.97 2.37
N CYS A 337 9.36 -17.61 2.74
CA CYS A 337 10.37 -17.13 1.80
C CYS A 337 11.19 -18.29 1.22
N ALA A 338 11.16 -18.48 -0.10
CA ALA A 338 12.01 -19.46 -0.81
C ALA A 338 13.42 -18.94 -1.09
N TYR A 339 13.62 -17.63 -1.01
CA TYR A 339 14.89 -16.98 -1.27
C TYR A 339 15.92 -17.29 -0.19
N GLU A 340 17.11 -17.72 -0.60
CA GLU A 340 18.27 -17.86 0.28
C GLU A 340 19.17 -16.63 0.11
N PRO A 341 19.38 -15.85 1.19
CA PRO A 341 20.34 -14.75 1.19
C PRO A 341 21.71 -15.22 0.72
N ARG A 342 22.37 -14.39 -0.08
CA ARG A 342 23.78 -14.64 -0.42
C ARG A 342 24.56 -14.67 0.88
N ALA A 343 25.41 -15.70 1.06
CA ALA A 343 26.26 -15.79 2.25
C ALA A 343 26.93 -14.44 2.51
N ALA A 344 26.98 -14.02 3.77
CA ALA A 344 27.69 -12.81 4.17
C ALA A 344 29.15 -12.95 3.69
N GLY A 345 29.45 -12.34 2.53
CA GLY A 345 30.70 -12.59 1.80
C GLY A 345 30.65 -12.60 0.26
N ALA A 346 29.52 -12.32 -0.41
CA ALA A 346 29.48 -12.22 -1.89
C ALA A 346 29.00 -10.86 -2.44
N HIS A 347 29.08 -9.80 -1.63
CA HIS A 347 29.81 -8.64 -2.10
C HIS A 347 31.04 -8.54 -1.22
N ALA A 348 32.21 -8.72 -1.84
CA ALA A 348 33.32 -7.88 -1.44
C ALA A 348 32.77 -6.45 -1.43
N ILE A 349 32.53 -5.93 -0.23
CA ILE A 349 32.85 -4.53 0.00
C ILE A 349 34.34 -4.52 -0.29
N ALA A 350 34.71 -4.07 -1.49
CA ALA A 350 36.07 -3.64 -1.71
C ALA A 350 36.33 -2.68 -0.54
N GLY A 351 37.19 -3.11 0.38
CA GLY A 351 37.81 -2.23 1.36
C GLY A 351 38.67 -1.25 0.57
N GLY A 352 38.00 -0.26 0.01
CA GLY A 352 38.56 1.02 -0.40
C GLY A 352 37.73 2.03 0.35
N SER A 353 38.39 2.83 1.19
CA SER A 353 37.84 4.10 1.61
C SER A 353 37.43 4.87 0.37
N ASP A 354 36.14 5.01 0.09
CA ASP A 354 35.64 6.04 -0.80
C ASP A 354 34.15 6.25 -0.57
N ALA A 355 33.77 7.52 -0.49
CA ALA A 355 32.40 8.00 -0.47
C ALA A 355 31.59 7.42 -1.66
N PRO A 356 30.24 7.36 -1.58
CA PRO A 356 29.43 7.03 -2.75
C PRO A 356 29.86 7.92 -3.94
N PRO A 357 29.93 7.36 -5.17
CA PRO A 357 30.38 8.14 -6.32
C PRO A 357 29.50 9.39 -6.45
N PRO A 358 30.10 10.55 -6.76
CA PRO A 358 29.37 11.81 -6.80
C PRO A 358 28.24 11.73 -7.82
N VAL A 359 27.06 12.21 -7.42
CA VAL A 359 25.88 12.33 -8.30
C VAL A 359 26.30 13.06 -9.58
N THR A 360 26.01 12.50 -10.75
CA THR A 360 26.38 13.11 -12.03
C THR A 360 25.23 13.90 -12.65
N LEU A 361 25.57 14.92 -13.43
CA LEU A 361 24.59 15.71 -14.19
C LEU A 361 23.76 14.82 -15.14
N GLU A 362 24.39 13.84 -15.76
CA GLU A 362 23.71 12.90 -16.68
C GLU A 362 22.62 12.09 -15.97
N GLN A 363 22.90 11.58 -14.76
CA GLN A 363 21.93 10.83 -13.96
C GLN A 363 20.73 11.69 -13.55
N VAL A 364 21.00 12.94 -13.16
CA VAL A 364 19.93 13.90 -12.81
C VAL A 364 19.10 14.26 -14.05
N THR A 365 19.74 14.54 -15.18
CA THR A 365 19.05 14.85 -16.44
C THR A 365 18.20 13.68 -16.92
N GLN A 366 18.66 12.43 -16.78
CA GLN A 366 17.87 11.23 -17.08
C GLN A 366 16.64 11.12 -16.17
N GLY A 367 16.80 11.40 -14.87
CA GLY A 367 15.69 11.43 -13.92
C GLY A 367 14.65 12.50 -14.27
N LEU A 368 15.10 13.70 -14.61
CA LEU A 368 14.25 14.82 -15.05
C LEU A 368 13.47 14.47 -16.33
N GLY A 369 14.07 13.71 -17.26
CA GLY A 369 13.41 13.25 -18.48
C GLY A 369 12.19 12.33 -18.26
N THR A 370 11.97 11.85 -17.03
CA THR A 370 10.78 11.06 -16.67
C THR A 370 9.55 11.89 -16.32
N VAL A 371 9.70 13.21 -16.15
CA VAL A 371 8.60 14.12 -15.82
C VAL A 371 8.02 14.66 -17.12
N LEU A 372 6.77 14.29 -17.42
CA LEU A 372 6.06 14.72 -18.62
C LEU A 372 5.17 15.93 -18.32
N ASP A 373 5.14 16.87 -19.25
CA ASP A 373 4.14 17.92 -19.28
C ASP A 373 2.76 17.32 -19.64
N PRO A 374 1.71 17.56 -18.83
CA PRO A 374 0.41 16.92 -19.03
C PRO A 374 -0.37 17.46 -20.23
N GLU A 375 0.00 18.62 -20.76
CA GLU A 375 -0.67 19.27 -21.90
C GLU A 375 -0.01 18.85 -23.22
N LEU A 376 1.32 18.79 -23.25
CA LEU A 376 2.11 18.53 -24.46
C LEU A 376 2.65 17.10 -24.55
N GLY A 377 2.62 16.32 -23.47
CA GLY A 377 3.07 14.92 -23.43
C GLY A 377 4.59 14.72 -23.59
N LEU A 378 5.36 15.81 -23.62
CA LEU A 378 6.82 15.81 -23.74
C LEU A 378 7.48 15.96 -22.37
N SER A 379 8.73 15.49 -22.24
CA SER A 379 9.44 15.63 -20.97
C SER A 379 9.83 17.08 -20.69
N VAL A 380 9.95 17.45 -19.42
CA VAL A 380 10.44 18.79 -19.01
C VAL A 380 11.85 19.10 -19.55
N VAL A 381 12.63 18.06 -19.86
CA VAL A 381 13.95 18.18 -20.50
C VAL A 381 13.80 18.46 -21.99
N ASP A 382 12.96 17.68 -22.69
CA ASP A 382 12.73 17.84 -24.13
C ASP A 382 12.05 19.16 -24.46
N LEU A 383 11.20 19.67 -23.55
CA LEU A 383 10.59 20.99 -23.66
C LEU A 383 11.56 22.14 -23.35
N GLY A 384 12.77 21.86 -22.87
CA GLY A 384 13.72 22.91 -22.47
C GLY A 384 13.25 23.72 -21.25
N LEU A 385 12.45 23.12 -20.37
CA LEU A 385 11.95 23.76 -19.14
C LEU A 385 12.98 23.76 -18.01
N VAL A 386 14.03 22.93 -18.10
CA VAL A 386 15.12 22.88 -17.12
C VAL A 386 16.18 23.91 -17.51
N TYR A 387 16.32 24.96 -16.71
CA TYR A 387 17.25 26.07 -16.96
C TYR A 387 18.62 25.85 -16.32
N GLY A 388 18.69 25.05 -15.26
CA GLY A 388 19.94 24.72 -14.63
C GLY A 388 19.82 23.58 -13.64
N VAL A 389 20.91 22.81 -13.53
CA VAL A 389 21.08 21.79 -12.51
C VAL A 389 22.44 22.03 -11.86
N ARG A 390 22.45 22.20 -10.54
CA ARG A 390 23.67 22.31 -9.73
C ARG A 390 23.72 21.13 -8.77
N ILE A 391 24.88 20.48 -8.70
CA ILE A 391 25.10 19.31 -7.85
C ILE A 391 26.22 19.64 -6.88
N ALA A 392 25.99 19.42 -5.59
CA ALA A 392 26.96 19.57 -4.52
C ALA A 392 26.87 18.36 -3.59
N GLY A 393 27.71 17.35 -3.82
CA GLY A 393 27.65 16.09 -3.08
C GLY A 393 26.36 15.32 -3.36
N ASP A 394 25.54 15.15 -2.33
CA ASP A 394 24.22 14.50 -2.33
C ASP A 394 23.05 15.47 -2.57
N ALA A 395 23.35 16.78 -2.68
CA ALA A 395 22.38 17.83 -2.87
C ALA A 395 22.28 18.27 -4.35
N VAL A 396 21.06 18.30 -4.87
CA VAL A 396 20.76 18.72 -6.24
C VAL A 396 19.81 19.91 -6.23
N ALA A 397 20.23 21.03 -6.81
CA ALA A 397 19.39 22.20 -7.02
C ALA A 397 19.00 22.30 -8.50
N VAL A 398 17.70 22.27 -8.79
CA VAL A 398 17.15 22.41 -10.14
C VAL A 398 16.48 23.77 -10.26
N THR A 399 16.89 24.55 -11.26
CA THR A 399 16.19 25.77 -11.68
C THR A 399 15.41 25.45 -12.93
N MET A 400 14.10 25.70 -12.91
CA MET A 400 13.21 25.39 -14.02
C MET A 400 12.19 26.50 -14.28
N THR A 401 11.50 26.42 -15.40
CA THR A 401 10.39 27.30 -15.77
C THR A 401 9.15 26.49 -16.19
N LEU A 402 8.07 27.18 -16.55
CA LEU A 402 6.86 26.59 -17.15
C LEU A 402 6.59 27.24 -18.51
N THR A 403 5.80 26.57 -19.33
CA THR A 403 5.36 27.06 -20.64
C THR A 403 4.50 28.33 -20.54
N ALA A 404 3.85 28.58 -19.40
CA ALA A 404 3.12 29.82 -19.10
C ALA A 404 3.11 30.16 -17.59
N PRO A 405 3.19 31.44 -17.19
CA PRO A 405 3.09 31.87 -15.78
C PRO A 405 1.75 31.57 -15.09
N GLY A 406 0.69 31.34 -15.86
CA GLY A 406 -0.66 31.02 -15.36
C GLY A 406 -1.02 29.53 -15.37
N CYS A 407 -0.03 28.64 -15.51
CA CYS A 407 -0.28 27.21 -15.64
C CYS A 407 -0.89 26.62 -14.35
N PRO A 408 -2.01 25.86 -14.41
CA PRO A 408 -2.68 25.30 -13.23
C PRO A 408 -1.85 24.27 -12.46
N VAL A 409 -0.74 23.79 -13.04
CA VAL A 409 0.22 22.88 -12.38
C VAL A 409 1.44 23.58 -11.78
N HIS A 410 1.40 24.91 -11.64
CA HIS A 410 2.47 25.74 -11.07
C HIS A 410 3.06 25.18 -9.77
N ASP A 411 2.20 24.71 -8.86
CA ASP A 411 2.62 24.18 -7.55
C ASP A 411 2.93 22.67 -7.59
N LEU A 412 2.56 21.97 -8.66
CA LEU A 412 2.67 20.52 -8.80
C LEU A 412 3.93 20.09 -9.56
N MET A 413 4.29 20.85 -10.60
CA MET A 413 5.41 20.51 -11.48
C MET A 413 6.77 20.55 -10.77
N PRO A 414 7.07 21.55 -9.90
CA PRO A 414 8.29 21.52 -9.09
C PRO A 414 8.37 20.29 -8.17
N GLU A 415 7.24 19.81 -7.64
CA GLU A 415 7.19 18.64 -6.77
C GLU A 415 7.38 17.32 -7.54
N TRP A 416 6.90 17.25 -8.79
CA TRP A 416 7.16 16.12 -9.67
C TRP A 416 8.64 16.03 -10.06
N VAL A 417 9.25 17.18 -10.37
CA VAL A 417 10.69 17.31 -10.59
C VAL A 417 11.48 16.90 -9.35
N ARG A 418 11.14 17.44 -8.18
CA ARG A 418 11.74 17.08 -6.89
C ARG A 418 11.69 15.57 -6.66
N SER A 419 10.52 14.98 -6.87
CA SER A 419 10.29 13.55 -6.68
C SER A 419 11.07 12.69 -7.68
N ALA A 420 11.27 13.16 -8.91
CA ALA A 420 12.05 12.47 -9.92
C ALA A 420 13.55 12.47 -9.60
N VAL A 421 14.07 13.61 -9.16
CA VAL A 421 15.49 13.76 -8.80
C VAL A 421 15.82 13.01 -7.51
N LEU A 422 14.93 12.96 -6.53
CA LEU A 422 15.10 12.14 -5.31
C LEU A 422 15.15 10.62 -5.58
N ARG A 423 14.76 10.16 -6.77
CA ARG A 423 14.89 8.75 -7.17
C ARG A 423 16.26 8.43 -7.78
N VAL A 424 17.10 9.43 -8.02
CA VAL A 424 18.46 9.25 -8.53
C VAL A 424 19.35 8.71 -7.40
N PRO A 425 20.03 7.56 -7.58
CA PRO A 425 20.92 7.02 -6.56
C PRO A 425 22.01 8.02 -6.15
N GLY A 426 22.19 8.22 -4.83
CA GLY A 426 23.16 9.16 -4.27
C GLY A 426 22.60 10.56 -3.97
N VAL A 427 21.37 10.86 -4.36
CA VAL A 427 20.69 12.13 -4.03
C VAL A 427 19.89 11.97 -2.73
N GLU A 428 20.20 12.76 -1.72
CA GLU A 428 19.43 12.82 -0.45
C GLU A 428 18.67 14.14 -0.30
N HIS A 429 19.18 15.22 -0.91
CA HIS A 429 18.63 16.56 -0.80
C HIS A 429 18.32 17.10 -2.20
N VAL A 430 17.11 17.61 -2.39
CA VAL A 430 16.74 18.28 -3.64
C VAL A 430 16.12 19.62 -3.33
N ASP A 431 16.49 20.65 -4.07
CA ASP A 431 15.80 21.93 -4.09
C ASP A 431 15.36 22.25 -5.51
N VAL A 432 14.14 22.76 -5.67
CA VAL A 432 13.58 23.09 -6.99
C VAL A 432 13.07 24.51 -6.94
N ALA A 433 13.74 25.37 -7.71
CA ALA A 433 13.40 26.77 -7.82
C ALA A 433 12.73 27.04 -9.17
N LEU A 434 11.55 27.62 -9.13
CA LEU A 434 10.83 28.05 -10.32
C LEU A 434 11.22 29.49 -10.68
N THR A 435 11.57 29.74 -11.93
CA THR A 435 11.84 31.08 -12.50
C THR A 435 11.02 31.30 -13.77
N PHE A 436 10.64 32.54 -14.02
CA PHE A 436 10.02 32.98 -15.28
C PHE A 436 10.91 33.91 -16.09
N ASP A 437 12.16 34.08 -15.65
CA ASP A 437 13.18 34.89 -16.33
C ASP A 437 14.40 34.00 -16.68
N PRO A 438 14.78 33.92 -17.97
CA PRO A 438 14.07 34.42 -19.15
C PRO A 438 12.74 33.67 -19.39
N PRO A 439 11.74 34.28 -20.06
CA PRO A 439 10.50 33.58 -20.38
C PRO A 439 10.78 32.41 -21.31
N TRP A 440 10.03 31.33 -21.14
CA TRP A 440 10.11 30.18 -22.03
C TRP A 440 9.54 30.53 -23.41
N THR A 441 10.19 30.05 -24.48
CA THR A 441 9.70 30.15 -25.86
C THR A 441 9.79 28.78 -26.53
N PRO A 442 8.89 28.46 -27.50
CA PRO A 442 8.90 27.17 -28.21
C PRO A 442 10.22 26.80 -28.90
N ASP A 443 11.07 27.78 -29.21
CA ASP A 443 12.40 27.57 -29.80
C ASP A 443 13.38 26.82 -28.87
N ARG A 444 13.02 26.63 -27.59
CA ARG A 444 13.80 25.87 -26.60
C ARG A 444 13.55 24.37 -26.61
N ILE A 445 12.57 23.89 -27.39
CA ILE A 445 12.28 22.46 -27.53
C ILE A 445 13.48 21.77 -28.21
N LEU A 446 14.03 20.74 -27.57
CA LEU A 446 15.18 20.02 -28.09
C LEU A 446 14.78 19.20 -29.35
N PRO A 447 15.47 19.36 -30.49
CA PRO A 447 15.15 18.61 -31.69
C PRO A 447 15.53 17.12 -31.54
N GLY A 448 14.55 16.20 -31.59
CA GLY A 448 14.84 14.78 -31.82
C GLY A 448 13.98 13.70 -31.15
N ARG A 449 12.89 13.98 -30.41
CA ARG A 449 12.04 12.91 -29.81
C ARG A 449 10.52 13.16 -29.83
N GLY A 450 10.05 14.08 -30.68
CA GLY A 450 8.65 14.49 -30.76
C GLY A 450 8.07 14.51 -32.17
N SER A 451 8.46 13.57 -33.04
CA SER A 451 7.87 13.44 -34.39
C SER A 451 7.80 11.97 -34.82
N ASN A 452 6.79 11.26 -34.30
CA ASN A 452 5.94 10.32 -35.05
C ASN A 452 4.80 9.83 -34.17
#